data_AF-A0A087UGE2-F1
#
_entry.id   AF-A0A087UGE2-F1
#
_cell.length_a   1.000
_cell.length_b   1.000
_cell.length_c   1.000
_cell.angle_alpha   90.00
_cell.angle_beta   90.00
_cell.angle_gamma   90.00
#
_symmetry.space_group_name_H-M   'P 1'
#
loop_
_entity.id
_entity.type
_entity.pdbx_description
1 polymer ?
#
loop_
_entity_poly.entity_id
_entity_poly.type
_entity_poly.pdbx_seq_one_letter_code
_entity_poly.pdbx_strand_id
1 'polypeptide(L)'
;MYVVDESGRRKRHVVGLAPVSGMCNPLNSCTISEGTSFQTVLVAAHEMGHSLGMEHDGHQDGNHCDSDTYVMSPTLGAGKTTWSACSRQYLEKFLRSPQASCLQVPSPYTTDLLEPTPEKLPGQVYDADYQCTLRYGDGSRRSNLQTSEEICRMLRCDTGYGSKGVSFAAHPALEGTSCGRDKWCQGGMCVHMQRAAGTLRGRVIDGGWSAWSAYSPCSSDCVARGSSPAVGIMVSTRRCDNPRPQNGGRFCVGKDRRVLTCDASRICSLSTRKLMLDEFISDTCRQASARDNTLEVTGTQFPSQENSHSCYVWCHKRG
;
A
#
# COMPACT_ATOMS: atom_id res chain seq x y z
N MET A 1 19.76 11.13 5.84
CA MET A 1 18.54 11.81 6.34
C MET A 1 18.46 11.70 7.87
N TYR A 2 17.65 12.50 8.58
CA TYR A 2 17.39 12.31 10.02
C TYR A 2 16.00 12.80 10.42
N VAL A 3 15.40 12.17 11.44
CA VAL A 3 14.13 12.60 12.07
C VAL A 3 14.43 13.09 13.48
N VAL A 4 13.74 14.14 13.91
CA VAL A 4 13.79 14.63 15.29
C VAL A 4 12.54 14.14 16.00
N ASP A 5 12.69 13.37 17.07
CA ASP A 5 11.55 12.95 17.88
C ASP A 5 11.03 14.09 18.78
N GLU A 6 9.89 13.88 19.44
CA GLU A 6 9.26 14.89 20.32
C GLU A 6 10.16 15.36 21.46
N SER A 7 11.19 14.57 21.82
CA SER A 7 12.20 14.93 22.82
C SER A 7 13.37 15.74 22.27
N GLY A 8 13.33 16.09 20.97
CA GLY A 8 14.41 16.82 20.28
C GLY A 8 15.58 15.92 19.86
N ARG A 9 15.46 14.59 19.99
CA ARG A 9 16.56 13.67 19.70
C ARG A 9 16.57 13.31 18.21
N ARG A 10 17.75 13.42 17.60
CA ARG A 10 17.98 13.10 16.18
C ARG A 10 18.17 11.60 15.97
N LYS A 11 17.24 10.95 15.27
CA LYS A 11 17.37 9.58 14.74
C LYS A 11 17.93 9.65 13.32
N ARG A 12 19.19 9.21 13.16
CA ARG A 12 19.95 9.27 11.89
C ARG A 12 19.87 7.99 11.04
N HIS A 13 19.15 6.97 11.51
CA HIS A 13 19.01 5.68 10.81
C HIS A 13 17.74 5.59 9.96
N VAL A 14 17.09 6.73 9.70
CA VAL A 14 15.88 6.82 8.88
C VAL A 14 16.30 7.14 7.45
N VAL A 15 15.90 6.30 6.51
CA VAL A 15 16.25 6.42 5.07
C VAL A 15 15.05 6.83 4.20
N GLY A 16 13.84 6.89 4.77
CA GLY A 16 12.63 7.34 4.13
C GLY A 16 11.59 7.82 5.13
N LEU A 17 10.59 8.56 4.65
CA LEU A 17 9.48 9.05 5.45
C LEU A 17 8.22 9.20 4.61
N ALA A 18 7.11 8.67 5.12
CA ALA A 18 5.78 8.86 4.56
C ALA A 18 4.72 8.96 5.66
N PRO A 19 3.68 9.79 5.48
CA PRO A 19 2.49 9.74 6.32
C PRO A 19 1.73 8.43 6.09
N VAL A 20 1.40 7.73 7.18
CA VAL A 20 0.56 6.53 7.10
C VAL A 20 -0.84 6.92 6.61
N SER A 21 -1.35 6.19 5.62
CA SER A 21 -2.62 6.51 4.93
C SER A 21 -2.61 7.94 4.35
N GLY A 22 -1.47 8.42 3.86
CA GLY A 22 -1.35 9.73 3.20
C GLY A 22 -1.92 9.78 1.78
N MET A 23 -2.01 8.64 1.09
CA MET A 23 -2.40 8.59 -0.32
C MET A 23 -3.79 9.20 -0.56
N CYS A 24 -3.94 9.94 -1.66
CA CYS A 24 -5.14 10.72 -2.02
C CYS A 24 -5.51 11.86 -1.06
N ASN A 25 -4.73 12.13 -0.01
CA ASN A 25 -4.90 13.30 0.83
C ASN A 25 -4.07 14.47 0.25
N PRO A 26 -4.68 15.62 -0.06
CA PRO A 26 -3.95 16.73 -0.71
C PRO A 26 -2.82 17.32 0.14
N LEU A 27 -2.83 17.13 1.47
CA LEU A 27 -1.79 17.63 2.37
C LEU A 27 -0.71 16.58 2.66
N ASN A 28 -1.04 15.30 2.58
CA ASN A 28 -0.23 14.21 3.12
C ASN A 28 0.14 13.13 2.08
N SER A 29 -0.26 13.27 0.82
CA SER A 29 0.04 12.31 -0.26
C SER A 29 1.45 12.49 -0.80
N CYS A 30 2.46 12.39 0.08
CA CYS A 30 3.87 12.54 -0.26
C CYS A 30 4.72 11.47 0.43
N THR A 31 5.84 11.11 -0.21
CA THR A 31 6.84 10.18 0.31
C THR A 31 8.22 10.75 0.02
N ILE A 32 9.15 10.64 0.98
CA ILE A 32 10.54 11.06 0.81
C ILE A 32 11.42 9.83 0.98
N SER A 33 12.37 9.61 0.08
CA SER A 33 13.32 8.49 0.17
C SER A 33 14.73 8.97 -0.16
N GLU A 34 15.71 8.54 0.63
CA GLU A 34 17.12 8.89 0.43
C GLU A 34 17.69 8.13 -0.77
N GLY A 35 17.98 8.86 -1.85
CA GLY A 35 18.44 8.35 -3.15
C GLY A 35 19.96 8.18 -3.27
N THR A 36 20.54 7.17 -2.62
CA THR A 36 22.01 6.94 -2.66
C THR A 36 22.44 5.68 -3.41
N SER A 37 21.50 4.80 -3.76
CA SER A 37 21.76 3.57 -4.55
C SER A 37 20.43 2.92 -4.96
N PHE A 38 20.48 1.75 -5.62
CA PHE A 38 19.26 0.97 -5.89
C PHE A 38 18.54 0.46 -4.63
N GLN A 39 19.16 0.53 -3.45
CA GLN A 39 18.47 0.31 -2.17
C GLN A 39 17.24 1.21 -2.03
N THR A 40 17.30 2.43 -2.59
CA THR A 40 16.21 3.41 -2.54
C THR A 40 14.93 2.89 -3.19
N VAL A 41 14.99 1.94 -4.12
CA VAL A 41 13.78 1.34 -4.72
C VAL A 41 12.96 0.60 -3.66
N LEU A 42 13.62 -0.14 -2.77
CA LEU A 42 12.94 -0.84 -1.67
C LEU A 42 12.43 0.13 -0.61
N VAL A 43 13.18 1.21 -0.35
CA VAL A 43 12.73 2.28 0.55
C VAL A 43 11.50 2.98 -0.03
N ALA A 44 11.52 3.36 -1.31
CA ALA A 44 10.38 3.99 -1.97
C ALA A 44 9.14 3.09 -1.95
N ALA A 45 9.30 1.77 -2.18
CA ALA A 45 8.23 0.81 -2.03
C ALA A 45 7.68 0.77 -0.60
N HIS A 46 8.55 0.72 0.42
CA HIS A 46 8.18 0.77 1.83
C HIS A 46 7.39 2.05 2.19
N GLU A 47 7.89 3.22 1.78
CA GLU A 47 7.22 4.50 2.03
C GLU A 47 5.87 4.61 1.29
N MET A 48 5.78 4.07 0.08
CA MET A 48 4.49 3.94 -0.62
C MET A 48 3.53 3.00 0.12
N GLY A 49 4.04 1.94 0.74
CA GLY A 49 3.28 1.05 1.62
C GLY A 49 2.63 1.82 2.77
N HIS A 50 3.40 2.66 3.47
CA HIS A 50 2.85 3.57 4.49
C HIS A 50 1.79 4.51 3.91
N SER A 51 2.07 5.16 2.77
CA SER A 51 1.10 6.04 2.11
C SER A 51 -0.23 5.33 1.80
N LEU A 52 -0.17 4.04 1.46
CA LEU A 52 -1.31 3.14 1.23
C LEU A 52 -1.86 2.49 2.51
N GLY A 53 -1.47 2.98 3.68
CA GLY A 53 -2.04 2.59 4.98
C GLY A 53 -1.44 1.36 5.62
N MET A 54 -0.30 0.85 5.13
CA MET A 54 0.43 -0.24 5.78
C MET A 54 1.21 0.27 7.00
N GLU A 55 1.15 -0.49 8.09
CA GLU A 55 2.05 -0.31 9.24
C GLU A 55 3.25 -1.26 9.11
N HIS A 56 4.27 -1.07 9.95
CA HIS A 56 5.38 -2.00 9.99
C HIS A 56 4.94 -3.42 10.39
N ASP A 57 5.64 -4.42 9.91
CA ASP A 57 5.46 -5.80 10.37
C ASP A 57 6.05 -6.00 11.76
N GLY A 58 5.28 -6.63 12.65
CA GLY A 58 5.72 -6.99 14.00
C GLY A 58 4.77 -6.61 15.12
N HIS A 59 4.98 -7.21 16.29
CA HIS A 59 4.16 -6.99 17.48
C HIS A 59 4.22 -5.55 18.01
N GLN A 60 5.30 -4.82 17.73
CA GLN A 60 5.46 -3.43 18.14
C GLN A 60 4.41 -2.51 17.49
N ASP A 61 3.97 -2.86 16.29
CA ASP A 61 2.95 -2.14 15.52
C ASP A 61 1.61 -2.90 15.51
N GLY A 62 1.42 -3.79 16.49
CA GLY A 62 0.12 -4.43 16.77
C GLY A 62 -0.27 -5.56 15.84
N ASN A 63 0.67 -6.17 15.10
CA ASN A 63 0.40 -7.32 14.24
C ASN A 63 1.35 -8.50 14.49
N HIS A 64 1.04 -9.65 13.86
CA HIS A 64 1.74 -10.92 14.08
C HIS A 64 2.70 -11.29 12.94
N CYS A 65 2.95 -10.36 12.00
CA CYS A 65 3.85 -10.62 10.89
C CYS A 65 5.31 -10.50 11.31
N ASP A 66 6.18 -11.23 10.61
CA ASP A 66 7.61 -11.25 10.90
C ASP A 66 8.23 -9.88 10.65
N SER A 67 8.91 -9.34 11.66
CA SER A 67 9.47 -7.99 11.64
C SER A 67 10.79 -7.85 10.89
N ASP A 68 11.29 -8.89 10.22
CA ASP A 68 12.59 -8.84 9.53
C ASP A 68 12.61 -9.49 8.13
N THR A 69 11.46 -9.98 7.64
CA THR A 69 11.41 -10.75 6.39
C THR A 69 10.91 -9.96 5.18
N TYR A 70 10.03 -8.99 5.38
CA TYR A 70 9.21 -8.39 4.31
C TYR A 70 9.55 -6.92 4.08
N VAL A 71 8.99 -6.33 3.02
CA VAL A 71 9.22 -4.92 2.67
C VAL A 71 8.84 -3.97 3.81
N MET A 72 7.75 -4.24 4.55
CA MET A 72 7.30 -3.42 5.68
C MET A 72 8.01 -3.73 7.00
N SER A 73 9.10 -4.49 7.01
CA SER A 73 9.95 -4.59 8.19
C SER A 73 10.52 -3.21 8.58
N PRO A 74 10.60 -2.85 9.87
CA PRO A 74 11.08 -1.54 10.34
C PRO A 74 12.58 -1.30 10.12
N THR A 75 13.31 -2.30 9.61
CA THR A 75 14.74 -2.22 9.33
C THR A 75 15.01 -2.63 7.88
N LEU A 76 16.13 -2.17 7.34
CA LEU A 76 16.67 -2.66 6.06
C LEU A 76 17.37 -4.00 6.27
N GLY A 77 17.46 -4.83 5.23
CA GLY A 77 18.09 -6.13 5.36
C GLY A 77 17.92 -7.06 4.16
N ALA A 78 18.43 -8.28 4.31
CA ALA A 78 18.43 -9.29 3.28
C ALA A 78 17.02 -9.84 3.00
N GLY A 79 16.70 -10.05 1.72
CA GLY A 79 15.49 -10.79 1.31
C GLY A 79 14.16 -10.05 1.43
N LYS A 80 14.17 -8.77 1.82
CA LYS A 80 12.98 -7.91 1.97
C LYS A 80 12.43 -7.42 0.62
N THR A 81 12.04 -8.36 -0.23
CA THR A 81 11.58 -8.13 -1.61
C THR A 81 10.11 -8.53 -1.83
N THR A 82 9.45 -9.02 -0.77
CA THR A 82 8.05 -9.48 -0.82
C THR A 82 7.24 -8.85 0.32
N TRP A 83 5.91 -8.83 0.14
CA TRP A 83 4.97 -8.26 1.11
C TRP A 83 4.44 -9.32 2.07
N SER A 84 4.23 -8.95 3.33
CA SER A 84 3.64 -9.83 4.34
C SER A 84 2.13 -10.02 4.15
N ALA A 85 1.56 -11.00 4.85
CA ALA A 85 0.11 -11.14 4.92
C ALA A 85 -0.58 -9.92 5.58
N CYS A 86 0.09 -9.26 6.53
CA CYS A 86 -0.41 -8.07 7.22
C CYS A 86 -0.41 -6.85 6.29
N SER A 87 0.69 -6.63 5.57
CA SER A 87 0.80 -5.61 4.51
C SER A 87 -0.36 -5.70 3.52
N ARG A 88 -0.67 -6.91 3.05
CA ARG A 88 -1.82 -7.16 2.16
C ARG A 88 -3.16 -6.79 2.81
N GLN A 89 -3.37 -7.14 4.07
CA GLN A 89 -4.62 -6.81 4.79
C GLN A 89 -4.77 -5.31 4.98
N TYR A 90 -3.70 -4.60 5.31
CA TYR A 90 -3.71 -3.14 5.42
C TYR A 90 -4.07 -2.46 4.10
N LEU A 91 -3.44 -2.89 2.99
CA LEU A 91 -3.77 -2.39 1.66
C LEU A 91 -5.23 -2.66 1.29
N GLU A 92 -5.72 -3.90 1.49
CA GLU A 92 -7.12 -4.26 1.24
C GLU A 92 -8.09 -3.38 2.06
N LYS A 93 -7.73 -3.03 3.30
CA LYS A 93 -8.50 -2.12 4.16
C LYS A 93 -8.48 -0.69 3.62
N PHE A 94 -7.31 -0.17 3.23
CA PHE A 94 -7.16 1.19 2.70
C PHE A 94 -7.92 1.38 1.39
N LEU A 95 -7.80 0.44 0.45
CA LEU A 95 -8.48 0.49 -0.86
C LEU A 95 -10.02 0.47 -0.74
N ARG A 96 -10.57 -0.08 0.35
CA ARG A 96 -12.00 -0.05 0.66
C ARG A 96 -12.48 1.26 1.30
N SER A 97 -11.55 2.13 1.70
CA SER A 97 -11.87 3.40 2.34
C SER A 97 -12.30 4.46 1.30
N PRO A 98 -13.13 5.45 1.68
CA PRO A 98 -13.47 6.56 0.79
C PRO A 98 -12.26 7.41 0.37
N GLN A 99 -11.20 7.42 1.16
CA GLN A 99 -9.99 8.18 0.87
C GLN A 99 -9.28 7.67 -0.38
N ALA A 100 -9.31 6.37 -0.66
CA ALA A 100 -8.65 5.76 -1.82
C ALA A 100 -9.32 6.09 -3.18
N SER A 101 -10.32 6.99 -3.21
CA SER A 101 -11.09 7.34 -4.41
C SER A 101 -10.22 7.81 -5.58
N CYS A 102 -9.10 8.50 -5.32
CA CYS A 102 -8.20 8.96 -6.38
C CYS A 102 -7.52 7.81 -7.15
N LEU A 103 -7.38 6.63 -6.53
CA LEU A 103 -6.78 5.44 -7.16
C LEU A 103 -7.79 4.64 -8.00
N GLN A 104 -9.08 4.97 -7.89
CA GLN A 104 -10.15 4.28 -8.62
C GLN A 104 -10.43 4.93 -9.99
N VAL A 105 -9.89 6.13 -10.21
CA VAL A 105 -10.00 6.84 -11.49
C VAL A 105 -8.84 6.38 -12.38
N PRO A 106 -9.11 5.79 -13.55
CA PRO A 106 -8.05 5.42 -14.47
C PRO A 106 -7.28 6.68 -14.92
N SER A 107 -5.96 6.54 -15.09
CA SER A 107 -5.12 7.61 -15.61
C SER A 107 -5.69 8.13 -16.94
N PRO A 108 -5.82 9.46 -17.13
CA PRO A 108 -6.18 10.03 -18.42
C PRO A 108 -5.06 9.86 -19.46
N TYR A 109 -3.86 9.51 -19.01
CA TYR A 109 -2.72 9.18 -19.86
C TYR A 109 -2.71 7.68 -20.15
N THR A 110 -2.79 7.33 -21.45
CA THR A 110 -2.63 5.97 -21.96
C THR A 110 -1.17 5.54 -22.06
N THR A 111 -0.24 6.49 -21.91
CA THR A 111 1.20 6.22 -21.88
C THR A 111 1.54 5.64 -20.52
N ASP A 112 1.68 4.33 -20.45
CA ASP A 112 2.37 3.73 -19.33
C ASP A 112 3.84 4.19 -19.41
N LEU A 113 4.26 5.05 -18.48
CA LEU A 113 5.67 5.46 -18.34
C LEU A 113 6.54 4.27 -17.91
N LEU A 114 5.93 3.13 -17.57
CA LEU A 114 6.53 1.83 -17.31
C LEU A 114 6.35 0.85 -18.49
N GLU A 115 5.82 1.27 -19.65
CA GLU A 115 5.88 0.42 -20.85
C GLU A 115 7.34 0.01 -21.05
N PRO A 116 7.65 -1.29 -21.03
CA PRO A 116 9.02 -1.76 -21.08
C PRO A 116 9.57 -1.53 -22.48
N THR A 117 10.18 -0.37 -22.68
CA THR A 117 11.27 -0.24 -23.64
C THR A 117 12.55 -0.17 -22.82
N PRO A 118 13.28 -1.29 -22.58
CA PRO A 118 13.70 -2.29 -23.57
C PRO A 118 13.43 -3.75 -23.16
N GLU A 119 13.74 -4.70 -24.06
CA GLU A 119 13.73 -6.17 -23.90
C GLU A 119 14.52 -6.74 -22.69
N LYS A 120 15.06 -5.89 -21.80
CA LYS A 120 16.02 -6.23 -20.74
C LYS A 120 15.59 -5.74 -19.36
N LEU A 121 15.72 -6.61 -18.36
CA LEU A 121 15.48 -6.32 -16.94
C LEU A 121 16.60 -5.44 -16.34
N PRO A 122 16.34 -4.72 -15.21
CA PRO A 122 17.32 -3.84 -14.60
C PRO A 122 18.67 -4.49 -14.30
N GLY A 123 18.70 -5.72 -13.80
CA GLY A 123 19.93 -6.48 -13.51
C GLY A 123 20.67 -6.99 -14.75
N GLN A 124 20.05 -6.92 -15.93
CA GLN A 124 20.71 -7.16 -17.22
C GLN A 124 21.34 -5.88 -17.80
N VAL A 125 20.91 -4.71 -17.31
CA VAL A 125 21.50 -3.40 -17.63
C VAL A 125 22.59 -3.04 -16.62
N TYR A 126 22.36 -3.33 -15.35
CA TYR A 126 23.24 -3.06 -14.23
C TYR A 126 23.62 -4.38 -13.55
N ASP A 127 24.77 -4.94 -13.88
CA ASP A 127 25.25 -6.17 -13.25
C ASP A 127 25.62 -5.96 -11.77
N ALA A 128 26.03 -7.04 -11.09
CA ALA A 128 26.35 -7.00 -9.66
C ALA A 128 27.54 -6.07 -9.33
N ASP A 129 28.54 -5.96 -10.21
CA ASP A 129 29.70 -5.10 -9.97
C ASP A 129 29.33 -3.63 -10.18
N TYR A 130 28.51 -3.33 -11.18
CA TYR A 130 27.98 -1.99 -11.40
C TYR A 130 27.07 -1.53 -10.26
N GLN A 131 26.22 -2.41 -9.74
CA GLN A 131 25.41 -2.14 -8.53
C GLN A 131 26.31 -1.79 -7.33
N CYS A 132 27.44 -2.48 -7.16
CA CYS A 132 28.43 -2.16 -6.12
C CYS A 132 29.13 -0.82 -6.35
N THR A 133 29.52 -0.52 -7.58
CA THR A 133 30.15 0.75 -7.97
C THR A 133 29.21 1.93 -7.70
N LEU A 134 27.91 1.78 -8.03
CA LEU A 134 26.91 2.81 -7.77
C LEU A 134 26.74 3.10 -6.27
N ARG A 135 26.85 2.08 -5.41
CA ARG A 135 26.67 2.22 -3.96
C ARG A 135 27.89 2.77 -3.24
N TYR A 136 29.07 2.25 -3.58
CA TYR A 136 30.31 2.46 -2.81
C TYR A 136 31.41 3.21 -3.57
N GLY A 137 31.16 3.57 -4.83
CA GLY A 137 32.10 4.28 -5.69
C GLY A 137 33.03 3.35 -6.46
N ASP A 138 33.83 3.99 -7.32
CA ASP A 138 34.73 3.33 -8.28
C ASP A 138 35.69 2.34 -7.61
N GLY A 139 35.88 1.19 -8.26
CA GLY A 139 36.72 0.10 -7.75
C GLY A 139 36.02 -0.86 -6.79
N SER A 140 34.76 -0.60 -6.42
CA SER A 140 33.93 -1.53 -5.67
C SER A 140 33.32 -2.59 -6.57
N ARG A 141 33.32 -3.85 -6.13
CA ARG A 141 32.80 -4.99 -6.92
C ARG A 141 32.07 -5.99 -6.04
N ARG A 142 31.33 -6.91 -6.64
CA ARG A 142 30.70 -8.04 -5.94
C ARG A 142 31.75 -8.81 -5.16
N SER A 143 31.40 -9.20 -3.93
CA SER A 143 32.28 -9.96 -3.07
C SER A 143 32.52 -11.37 -3.60
N ASN A 144 33.78 -11.79 -3.62
CA ASN A 144 34.16 -13.17 -3.96
C ASN A 144 33.91 -14.15 -2.80
N LEU A 145 33.68 -13.63 -1.58
CA LEU A 145 33.34 -14.43 -0.41
C LEU A 145 31.87 -14.85 -0.39
N GLN A 146 31.05 -14.28 -1.27
CA GLN A 146 29.63 -14.58 -1.38
C GLN A 146 29.36 -15.47 -2.60
N THR A 147 28.54 -16.51 -2.42
CA THR A 147 28.11 -17.33 -3.56
C THR A 147 27.26 -16.50 -4.53
N SER A 148 27.22 -16.91 -5.79
CA SER A 148 26.44 -16.18 -6.81
C SER A 148 24.94 -16.19 -6.53
N GLU A 149 24.42 -17.20 -5.83
CA GLU A 149 22.99 -17.34 -5.56
C GLU A 149 22.51 -16.43 -4.43
N GLU A 150 23.35 -16.20 -3.41
CA GLU A 150 23.03 -15.38 -2.24
C GLU A 150 22.86 -13.88 -2.56
N ILE A 151 23.43 -13.40 -3.66
CA ILE A 151 23.33 -11.98 -4.05
C ILE A 151 21.88 -11.55 -4.26
N CYS A 152 21.01 -12.48 -4.67
CA CYS A 152 19.59 -12.18 -4.90
C CYS A 152 18.89 -11.79 -3.61
N ARG A 153 19.30 -12.33 -2.46
CA ARG A 153 18.81 -11.91 -1.15
C ARG A 153 19.55 -10.68 -0.64
N MET A 154 20.86 -10.59 -0.86
CA MET A 154 21.67 -9.47 -0.40
C MET A 154 22.99 -9.41 -1.16
N LEU A 155 23.18 -8.45 -2.06
CA LEU A 155 24.47 -8.20 -2.69
C LEU A 155 25.47 -7.66 -1.66
N ARG A 156 26.64 -8.29 -1.57
CA ARG A 156 27.78 -7.77 -0.82
C ARG A 156 28.87 -7.27 -1.76
N CYS A 157 29.50 -6.17 -1.38
CA CYS A 157 30.49 -5.48 -2.19
C CYS A 157 31.82 -5.37 -1.45
N ASP A 158 32.90 -5.78 -2.10
CA ASP A 158 34.25 -5.53 -1.64
C ASP A 158 34.67 -4.12 -2.10
N THR A 159 35.23 -3.34 -1.18
CA THR A 159 35.76 -1.99 -1.48
C THR A 159 37.28 -2.02 -1.47
N GLY A 160 37.93 -1.15 -2.26
CA GLY A 160 39.39 -1.05 -2.34
C GLY A 160 40.08 -0.49 -1.09
N TYR A 161 39.36 -0.25 0.00
CA TYR A 161 39.89 0.35 1.22
C TYR A 161 40.45 -0.72 2.19
N GLY A 162 41.78 -0.76 2.33
CA GLY A 162 42.50 -1.47 3.40
C GLY A 162 43.09 -2.83 3.02
N SER A 163 44.13 -3.24 3.76
CA SER A 163 44.95 -4.44 3.54
C SER A 163 44.27 -5.79 3.85
N LYS A 164 42.98 -5.78 4.21
CA LYS A 164 42.10 -6.95 4.32
C LYS A 164 40.74 -6.54 3.78
N GLY A 165 40.35 -7.05 2.61
CA GLY A 165 39.12 -6.66 1.91
C GLY A 165 37.89 -6.81 2.82
N VAL A 166 37.31 -5.68 3.24
CA VAL A 166 36.06 -5.67 3.99
C VAL A 166 34.91 -5.64 3.00
N SER A 167 33.97 -6.56 3.18
CA SER A 167 32.79 -6.69 2.34
C SER A 167 31.58 -6.05 3.03
N PHE A 168 30.91 -5.11 2.37
CA PHE A 168 29.75 -4.38 2.89
C PHE A 168 28.46 -4.80 2.20
N ALA A 169 27.34 -4.80 2.94
CA ALA A 169 26.03 -5.15 2.40
C ALA A 169 25.38 -3.96 1.67
N ALA A 170 24.98 -4.16 0.41
CA ALA A 170 24.35 -3.13 -0.40
C ALA A 170 22.82 -3.21 -0.37
N HIS A 171 22.23 -4.09 -1.18
CA HIS A 171 20.80 -4.32 -1.32
C HIS A 171 20.56 -5.69 -1.98
N PRO A 172 19.36 -6.29 -1.95
CA PRO A 172 19.05 -7.43 -2.81
C PRO A 172 19.39 -7.11 -4.27
N ALA A 173 20.08 -8.00 -4.97
CA ALA A 173 20.47 -7.75 -6.36
C ALA A 173 19.22 -7.55 -7.24
N LEU A 174 19.34 -6.65 -8.21
CA LEU A 174 18.23 -6.29 -9.09
C LEU A 174 17.66 -7.50 -9.86
N GLU A 175 16.37 -7.44 -10.17
CA GLU A 175 15.70 -8.42 -11.03
C GLU A 175 16.47 -8.57 -12.36
N GLY A 176 16.80 -9.81 -12.74
CA GLY A 176 17.59 -10.12 -13.93
C GLY A 176 19.12 -10.15 -13.73
N THR A 177 19.63 -9.84 -12.53
CA THR A 177 21.07 -9.94 -12.23
C THR A 177 21.52 -11.40 -12.31
N SER A 178 22.61 -11.69 -13.03
CA SER A 178 23.15 -13.05 -13.14
C SER A 178 23.58 -13.60 -11.78
N CYS A 179 23.05 -14.75 -11.39
CA CYS A 179 23.34 -15.41 -10.12
C CYS A 179 23.88 -16.84 -10.31
N GLY A 180 24.14 -17.24 -11.56
CA GLY A 180 24.65 -18.57 -11.91
C GLY A 180 24.53 -18.81 -13.42
N ARG A 181 25.02 -19.97 -13.87
CA ARG A 181 24.90 -20.37 -15.28
C ARG A 181 23.43 -20.55 -15.63
N ASP A 182 22.94 -19.79 -16.61
CA ASP A 182 21.53 -19.76 -17.04
C ASP A 182 20.52 -19.47 -15.91
N LYS A 183 20.95 -18.69 -14.90
CA LYS A 183 20.12 -18.26 -13.77
C LYS A 183 20.23 -16.75 -13.53
N TRP A 184 19.15 -16.16 -13.01
CA TRP A 184 19.12 -14.76 -12.59
C TRP A 184 18.35 -14.54 -11.29
N CYS A 185 18.46 -13.35 -10.72
CA CYS A 185 17.69 -12.96 -9.55
C CYS A 185 16.25 -12.59 -9.95
N GLN A 186 15.28 -13.20 -9.27
CA GLN A 186 13.87 -12.88 -9.39
C GLN A 186 13.16 -13.05 -8.05
N GLY A 187 12.48 -11.99 -7.57
CA GLY A 187 11.81 -11.99 -6.26
C GLY A 187 12.75 -12.34 -5.10
N GLY A 188 14.01 -11.89 -5.20
CA GLY A 188 15.04 -12.20 -4.21
C GLY A 188 15.61 -13.62 -4.23
N MET A 189 15.27 -14.44 -5.24
CA MET A 189 15.76 -15.82 -5.41
C MET A 189 16.54 -16.01 -6.70
N CYS A 190 17.50 -16.93 -6.71
CA CYS A 190 18.23 -17.32 -7.92
C CYS A 190 17.45 -18.39 -8.71
N VAL A 191 16.85 -18.02 -9.84
CA VAL A 191 15.97 -18.87 -10.65
C VAL A 191 16.50 -19.08 -12.06
N HIS A 192 16.14 -20.19 -12.72
CA HIS A 192 16.54 -20.45 -14.11
C HIS A 192 15.86 -19.50 -15.11
N MET A 193 16.65 -18.95 -16.04
CA MET A 193 16.20 -18.00 -17.06
C MET A 193 15.07 -18.55 -17.94
N GLN A 194 15.01 -19.87 -18.18
CA GLN A 194 13.97 -20.51 -19.00
C GLN A 194 12.61 -20.62 -18.30
N ARG A 195 12.60 -20.80 -16.97
CA ARG A 195 11.35 -20.67 -16.18
C ARG A 195 10.90 -19.22 -16.15
N ALA A 196 11.85 -18.29 -16.17
CA ALA A 196 11.65 -16.87 -16.07
C ALA A 196 11.22 -16.18 -17.38
N ALA A 197 11.70 -16.61 -18.55
CA ALA A 197 11.21 -16.15 -19.86
C ALA A 197 9.76 -16.59 -20.11
N GLY A 198 9.35 -17.73 -19.54
CA GLY A 198 7.95 -18.15 -19.44
C GLY A 198 7.12 -17.40 -18.39
N THR A 199 7.76 -16.65 -17.46
CA THR A 199 7.09 -15.80 -16.45
C THR A 199 7.14 -14.31 -16.75
N LEU A 200 8.10 -13.80 -17.54
CA LEU A 200 8.06 -12.47 -18.16
C LEU A 200 7.03 -12.41 -19.30
N ARG A 201 6.74 -13.56 -19.91
CA ARG A 201 5.50 -13.82 -20.65
C ARG A 201 4.56 -14.72 -19.85
N GLY A 202 4.54 -14.57 -18.53
CA GLY A 202 3.44 -15.13 -17.75
C GLY A 202 2.17 -14.56 -18.37
N ARG A 203 1.31 -15.42 -18.92
CA ARG A 203 0.08 -15.00 -19.59
C ARG A 203 -0.55 -13.92 -18.71
N VAL A 204 -0.81 -12.75 -19.29
CA VAL A 204 -1.52 -11.69 -18.59
C VAL A 204 -2.86 -12.30 -18.16
N ILE A 205 -3.02 -12.47 -16.85
CA ILE A 205 -4.25 -13.03 -16.27
C ILE A 205 -4.97 -11.84 -15.68
N ASP A 206 -6.01 -11.39 -16.36
CA ASP A 206 -6.92 -10.40 -15.79
C ASP A 206 -7.66 -10.99 -14.59
N GLY A 207 -7.93 -10.15 -13.61
CA GLY A 207 -8.64 -10.53 -12.42
C GLY A 207 -10.09 -10.91 -12.71
N GLY A 208 -10.53 -11.99 -12.07
CA GLY A 208 -11.93 -12.41 -12.04
C GLY A 208 -12.54 -12.23 -10.65
N TRP A 209 -13.80 -11.79 -10.61
CA TRP A 209 -14.55 -11.67 -9.36
C TRP A 209 -14.84 -13.04 -8.75
N SER A 210 -14.62 -13.16 -7.44
CA SER A 210 -15.16 -14.26 -6.64
C SER A 210 -16.68 -14.23 -6.62
N ALA A 211 -17.28 -15.33 -6.20
CA ALA A 211 -18.68 -15.32 -5.79
C ALA A 211 -18.89 -14.27 -4.67
N TRP A 212 -20.09 -13.69 -4.63
CA TRP A 212 -20.50 -12.84 -3.54
C TRP A 212 -20.58 -13.62 -2.23
N SER A 213 -20.07 -13.04 -1.15
CA SER A 213 -20.28 -13.56 0.20
C SER A 213 -21.76 -13.58 0.55
N ALA A 214 -22.13 -14.40 1.55
CA ALA A 214 -23.38 -14.19 2.26
C ALA A 214 -23.46 -12.74 2.78
N TYR A 215 -24.68 -12.23 2.92
CA TYR A 215 -24.88 -10.93 3.52
C TYR A 215 -24.52 -10.96 5.01
N SER A 216 -23.88 -9.89 5.48
CA SER A 216 -23.66 -9.68 6.91
C SER A 216 -24.99 -9.62 7.68
N PRO A 217 -24.97 -9.82 8.99
CA PRO A 217 -26.09 -9.43 9.84
C PRO A 217 -26.45 -7.95 9.63
N CYS A 218 -27.71 -7.61 9.91
CA CYS A 218 -28.19 -6.24 9.88
C CYS A 218 -27.42 -5.36 10.88
N SER A 219 -26.94 -4.20 10.44
CA SER A 219 -26.21 -3.24 11.26
C SER A 219 -26.77 -1.83 11.05
N SER A 220 -26.85 -1.03 12.10
CA SER A 220 -27.35 0.35 12.06
C SER A 220 -26.72 1.17 13.18
N ASP A 221 -26.44 2.44 12.91
CA ASP A 221 -26.08 3.44 13.92
C ASP A 221 -27.32 4.05 14.60
N CYS A 222 -28.51 3.54 14.30
CA CYS A 222 -29.76 3.91 14.95
C CYS A 222 -30.10 5.40 14.84
N VAL A 223 -29.78 5.98 13.68
CA VAL A 223 -30.21 7.32 13.29
C VAL A 223 -31.66 7.26 12.85
N ALA A 224 -32.54 7.97 13.55
CA ALA A 224 -33.97 8.00 13.31
C ALA A 224 -34.39 9.27 12.54
N ARG A 225 -35.35 9.14 11.62
CA ARG A 225 -35.95 10.26 10.89
C ARG A 225 -37.44 10.37 11.24
N GLY A 226 -37.76 11.23 12.19
CA GLY A 226 -39.11 11.37 12.72
C GLY A 226 -39.61 10.05 13.31
N SER A 227 -40.84 9.65 13.00
CA SER A 227 -41.44 8.38 13.45
C SER A 227 -41.11 7.19 12.54
N SER A 228 -40.21 7.34 11.57
CA SER A 228 -39.87 6.25 10.64
C SER A 228 -39.11 5.13 11.36
N PRO A 229 -39.38 3.85 11.03
CA PRO A 229 -38.65 2.73 11.62
C PRO A 229 -37.14 2.85 11.32
N ALA A 230 -36.32 2.43 12.28
CA ALA A 230 -34.88 2.49 12.14
C ALA A 230 -34.42 1.56 11.00
N VAL A 231 -33.63 2.10 10.07
CA VAL A 231 -33.11 1.35 8.93
C VAL A 231 -31.67 0.94 9.20
N GLY A 232 -31.34 -0.31 8.89
CA GLY A 232 -29.98 -0.82 8.88
C GLY A 232 -29.55 -1.26 7.50
N ILE A 233 -28.31 -1.69 7.40
CA ILE A 233 -27.73 -2.24 6.18
C ILE A 233 -27.14 -3.64 6.42
N MET A 234 -27.26 -4.48 5.40
CA MET A 234 -26.58 -5.76 5.26
C MET A 234 -25.64 -5.68 4.08
N VAL A 235 -24.40 -6.14 4.27
CA VAL A 235 -23.32 -5.97 3.30
C VAL A 235 -22.87 -7.33 2.78
N SER A 236 -22.76 -7.45 1.46
CA SER A 236 -22.15 -8.60 0.78
C SER A 236 -20.94 -8.12 -0.01
N THR A 237 -19.85 -8.87 0.05
CA THR A 237 -18.57 -8.50 -0.59
C THR A 237 -18.08 -9.60 -1.51
N ARG A 238 -17.25 -9.24 -2.48
CA ARG A 238 -16.50 -10.17 -3.33
C ARG A 238 -15.08 -9.68 -3.47
N ARG A 239 -14.19 -10.56 -3.92
CA ARG A 239 -12.76 -10.26 -4.10
C ARG A 239 -12.36 -10.51 -5.54
N CYS A 240 -11.37 -9.77 -6.03
CA CYS A 240 -10.83 -9.98 -7.35
C CYS A 240 -9.75 -11.06 -7.30
N ASP A 241 -10.17 -12.30 -7.05
CA ASP A 241 -9.26 -13.42 -6.79
C ASP A 241 -9.61 -14.73 -7.50
N ASN A 242 -10.55 -14.71 -8.44
CA ASN A 242 -11.00 -15.89 -9.17
C ASN A 242 -10.98 -15.69 -10.71
N PRO A 243 -9.80 -15.62 -11.36
CA PRO A 243 -8.44 -15.69 -10.78
C PRO A 243 -7.95 -14.33 -10.26
N ARG A 244 -6.88 -14.31 -9.47
CA ARG A 244 -6.19 -13.05 -9.11
C ARG A 244 -5.49 -12.48 -10.34
N PRO A 245 -5.43 -11.14 -10.49
CA PRO A 245 -4.60 -10.52 -11.51
C PRO A 245 -3.14 -10.96 -11.38
N GLN A 246 -2.49 -11.33 -12.48
CA GLN A 246 -1.07 -11.70 -12.53
C GLN A 246 -0.39 -11.08 -13.75
N ASN A 247 0.92 -10.82 -13.63
CA ASN A 247 1.78 -10.40 -14.74
C ASN A 247 1.26 -9.14 -15.48
N GLY A 248 0.83 -8.12 -14.73
CA GLY A 248 0.25 -6.89 -15.30
C GLY A 248 -1.21 -7.00 -15.73
N GLY A 249 -1.90 -8.10 -15.39
CA GLY A 249 -3.33 -8.27 -15.64
C GLY A 249 -4.19 -7.20 -14.95
N ARG A 250 -5.29 -6.85 -15.60
CA ARG A 250 -6.20 -5.80 -15.13
C ARG A 250 -6.92 -6.23 -13.87
N PHE A 251 -7.10 -5.30 -12.94
CA PHE A 251 -7.97 -5.52 -11.80
C PHE A 251 -9.44 -5.57 -12.25
N CYS A 252 -10.27 -6.27 -11.48
CA CYS A 252 -11.67 -6.47 -11.81
C CYS A 252 -12.44 -5.14 -11.88
N VAL A 253 -13.21 -4.95 -12.95
CA VAL A 253 -14.06 -3.76 -13.13
C VAL A 253 -15.41 -3.96 -12.44
N GLY A 254 -15.90 -2.92 -11.75
CA GLY A 254 -17.19 -2.89 -11.07
C GLY A 254 -17.10 -2.92 -9.54
N LYS A 255 -18.26 -2.98 -8.87
CA LYS A 255 -18.34 -2.90 -7.41
C LYS A 255 -17.89 -4.20 -6.73
N ASP A 256 -17.09 -4.09 -5.69
CA ASP A 256 -16.64 -5.19 -4.83
C ASP A 256 -17.56 -5.40 -3.61
N ARG A 257 -18.51 -4.48 -3.41
CA ARG A 257 -19.48 -4.46 -2.31
C ARG A 257 -20.88 -4.18 -2.83
N ARG A 258 -21.87 -4.86 -2.27
CA ARG A 258 -23.29 -4.57 -2.47
C ARG A 258 -24.01 -4.52 -1.12
N VAL A 259 -25.06 -3.70 -1.07
CA VAL A 259 -25.77 -3.37 0.17
C VAL A 259 -27.25 -3.63 -0.03
N LEU A 260 -27.89 -4.18 1.00
CA LEU A 260 -29.34 -4.24 1.15
C LEU A 260 -29.74 -3.50 2.42
N THR A 261 -30.89 -2.85 2.40
CA THR A 261 -31.50 -2.29 3.60
C THR A 261 -32.21 -3.38 4.39
N CYS A 262 -32.21 -3.26 5.71
CA CYS A 262 -32.91 -4.15 6.64
C CYS A 262 -33.64 -3.34 7.71
N ASP A 263 -34.66 -3.93 8.32
CA ASP A 263 -35.32 -3.36 9.48
C ASP A 263 -34.41 -3.50 10.71
N ALA A 264 -33.97 -2.36 11.24
CA ALA A 264 -33.10 -2.28 12.42
C ALA A 264 -33.88 -1.91 13.70
N SER A 265 -35.22 -1.90 13.67
CA SER A 265 -36.06 -1.50 14.81
C SER A 265 -35.72 -2.27 16.09
N ARG A 266 -35.44 -3.57 15.99
CA ARG A 266 -35.04 -4.40 17.14
C ARG A 266 -33.61 -4.13 17.64
N ILE A 267 -32.67 -3.84 16.75
CA ILE A 267 -31.29 -3.50 17.11
C ILE A 267 -31.29 -2.14 17.82
N CYS A 268 -32.06 -1.21 17.28
CA CYS A 268 -32.12 0.15 17.78
C CYS A 268 -32.99 0.31 19.01
N SER A 269 -34.02 -0.52 19.22
CA SER A 269 -34.77 -0.50 20.47
C SER A 269 -33.88 -0.81 21.69
N LEU A 270 -32.88 -1.68 21.50
CA LEU A 270 -31.89 -2.09 22.50
C LEU A 270 -30.67 -1.15 22.59
N SER A 271 -30.47 -0.26 21.61
CA SER A 271 -29.35 0.68 21.61
C SER A 271 -29.58 1.82 22.60
N THR A 272 -28.54 2.15 23.37
CA THR A 272 -28.50 3.35 24.23
C THR A 272 -28.16 4.62 23.45
N ARG A 273 -27.63 4.47 22.22
CA ARG A 273 -27.25 5.57 21.33
C ARG A 273 -28.28 5.64 20.20
N LYS A 274 -29.31 6.46 20.41
CA LYS A 274 -30.31 6.81 19.41
C LYS A 274 -30.09 8.28 19.07
N LEU A 275 -29.85 8.55 17.80
CA LEU A 275 -29.62 9.91 17.31
C LEU A 275 -30.78 10.25 16.38
N MET A 276 -31.31 11.46 16.49
CA MET A 276 -32.20 11.98 15.46
C MET A 276 -31.37 12.44 14.26
N LEU A 277 -31.93 12.39 13.05
CA LEU A 277 -31.20 12.73 11.82
C LEU A 277 -30.64 14.17 11.85
N ASP A 278 -31.39 15.11 12.40
CA ASP A 278 -30.97 16.50 12.62
C ASP A 278 -29.80 16.62 13.60
N GLU A 279 -29.80 15.83 14.67
CA GLU A 279 -28.69 15.73 15.62
C GLU A 279 -27.45 15.13 14.95
N PHE A 280 -27.62 14.04 14.20
CA PHE A 280 -26.54 13.42 13.43
C PHE A 280 -25.92 14.38 12.40
N ILE A 281 -26.75 15.14 11.68
CA ILE A 281 -26.30 16.17 10.73
C ILE A 281 -25.50 17.25 11.47
N SER A 282 -26.01 17.74 12.59
CA SER A 282 -25.37 18.80 13.37
C SER A 282 -24.03 18.34 13.97
N ASP A 283 -23.94 17.11 14.47
CA ASP A 283 -22.69 16.54 14.98
C ASP A 283 -21.66 16.33 13.87
N THR A 284 -22.11 15.89 12.68
CA THR A 284 -21.25 15.75 11.49
C THR A 284 -20.69 17.11 11.07
N CYS A 285 -21.54 18.14 11.01
CA CYS A 285 -21.10 19.49 10.62
C CYS A 285 -20.25 20.17 11.69
N ARG A 286 -20.50 19.93 12.97
CA ARG A 286 -19.62 20.39 14.05
C ARG A 286 -18.21 19.80 13.90
N GLN A 287 -18.11 18.49 13.65
CA GLN A 287 -16.82 17.83 13.42
C GLN A 287 -16.12 18.37 12.16
N ALA A 288 -16.87 18.66 11.10
CA ALA A 288 -16.34 19.28 9.89
C ALA A 288 -15.84 20.72 10.15
N SER A 289 -16.61 21.54 10.87
CA SER A 289 -16.24 22.93 11.21
C SER A 289 -15.01 23.05 12.11
N ALA A 290 -14.71 22.01 12.88
CA ALA A 290 -13.47 21.93 13.67
C ALA A 290 -12.22 21.78 12.79
N ARG A 291 -12.40 21.34 11.53
CA ARG A 291 -11.32 21.17 10.54
C ARG A 291 -11.32 22.27 9.48
N ASP A 292 -12.49 22.84 9.17
CA ASP A 292 -12.67 23.94 8.22
C ASP A 292 -13.51 25.05 8.87
N ASN A 293 -12.86 26.16 9.22
CA ASN A 293 -13.48 27.29 9.92
C ASN A 293 -14.46 28.10 9.05
N THR A 294 -14.55 27.81 7.75
CA THR A 294 -15.54 28.41 6.83
C THR A 294 -16.89 27.72 6.93
N LEU A 295 -16.98 26.56 7.58
CA LEU A 295 -18.20 25.80 7.76
C LEU A 295 -18.92 26.16 9.08
N GLU A 296 -20.24 26.12 9.03
CA GLU A 296 -21.11 26.20 10.20
C GLU A 296 -21.31 24.83 10.85
N VAL A 297 -21.80 24.85 12.09
CA VAL A 297 -22.17 23.63 12.83
C VAL A 297 -23.53 23.07 12.39
N THR A 298 -24.24 23.77 11.51
CA THR A 298 -25.54 23.36 10.97
C THR A 298 -25.40 22.86 9.54
N GLY A 299 -26.34 22.03 9.12
CA GLY A 299 -26.38 21.49 7.77
C GLY A 299 -27.70 20.85 7.42
N THR A 300 -27.75 20.24 6.26
CA THR A 300 -28.95 19.58 5.72
C THR A 300 -28.58 18.30 4.97
N GLN A 301 -29.58 17.43 4.79
CA GLN A 301 -29.51 16.30 3.88
C GLN A 301 -30.66 16.42 2.88
N PHE A 302 -30.33 16.43 1.60
CA PHE A 302 -31.33 16.51 0.54
C PHE A 302 -31.68 15.11 0.02
N PRO A 303 -32.96 14.84 -0.30
CA PRO A 303 -33.31 13.69 -1.10
C PRO A 303 -32.69 13.87 -2.49
N SER A 304 -31.86 12.92 -2.91
CA SER A 304 -31.22 12.93 -4.23
C SER A 304 -31.63 11.69 -5.01
N GLN A 305 -31.79 11.83 -6.32
CA GLN A 305 -31.97 10.70 -7.23
C GLN A 305 -30.65 9.97 -7.53
N GLU A 306 -29.52 10.63 -7.28
CA GLU A 306 -28.21 9.99 -7.30
C GLU A 306 -27.95 9.28 -5.98
N ASN A 307 -27.90 7.94 -6.04
CA ASN A 307 -27.65 7.07 -4.89
C ASN A 307 -26.35 7.40 -4.12
N SER A 308 -25.36 8.04 -4.77
CA SER A 308 -24.12 8.52 -4.14
C SER A 308 -24.37 9.64 -3.14
N HIS A 309 -25.37 10.49 -3.38
CA HIS A 309 -25.67 11.68 -2.57
C HIS A 309 -26.58 11.36 -1.38
N SER A 310 -27.23 10.20 -1.36
CA SER A 310 -28.09 9.75 -0.26
C SER A 310 -27.37 9.58 1.08
N CYS A 311 -26.02 9.55 1.06
CA CYS A 311 -25.18 9.47 2.25
C CYS A 311 -24.48 10.80 2.60
N TYR A 312 -24.73 11.88 1.86
CA TYR A 312 -24.06 13.16 2.11
C TYR A 312 -24.80 14.00 3.14
N VAL A 313 -24.00 14.69 3.95
CA VAL A 313 -24.43 15.78 4.84
C VAL A 313 -23.82 17.06 4.28
N TRP A 314 -24.68 18.05 4.01
CA TRP A 314 -24.30 19.33 3.44
C TRP A 314 -24.24 20.36 4.56
N CYS A 315 -23.03 20.71 5.00
CA CYS A 315 -22.83 21.73 6.03
C CYS A 315 -22.91 23.13 5.43
N HIS A 316 -23.59 24.05 6.11
CA HIS A 316 -23.69 25.42 5.65
C HIS A 316 -22.33 26.12 5.77
N LYS A 317 -22.09 27.14 4.93
CA LYS A 317 -20.90 27.99 5.02
C LYS A 317 -21.23 29.26 5.77
N ARG A 318 -20.28 29.76 6.56
CA ARG A 318 -20.37 31.07 7.19
C ARG A 318 -20.36 32.14 6.11
N GLY A 319 -21.39 32.99 6.12
CA GLY A 319 -21.50 34.19 5.28
C GLY A 319 -20.58 35.31 5.72
#